data_AF-A0A812S8Z9-F1
#
_entry.id   AF-A0A812S8Z9-F1
#
_cell.length_a   1.000
_cell.length_b   1.000
_cell.length_c   1.000
_cell.angle_alpha   90.00
_cell.angle_beta   90.00
_cell.angle_gamma   90.00
#
_symmetry.space_group_name_H-M   'P 1'
#
loop_
_entity.id
_entity.type
_entity.pdbx_description
1 polymer ?
#
loop_
_entity_poly.entity_id
_entity_poly.type
_entity_poly.pdbx_seq_one_letter_code
_entity_poly.pdbx_strand_id
1 'polypeptide(L)'
;MVELLANESADDTSKKAYCKKEFREVASKSQALDAKIKSLTASVKEKKTAITKLAEDITALQAGVKALDESVAKAGENRQAEHSEYQDSMSSNSASLDLLSLARERMNKVYNPTMVAETTTKSPYDLSFFQRASVRVQQPPPTFEGGYQKKAEESNGVLKMMGTLSSDIEKEMAVAKTEEENAQADYQETIADAAKKREADMALAASKAQDKADLEGDP
;
A
#
# COMPACT_ATOMS: atom_id res chain seq x y z
N MET A 1 86.41 -6.44 -62.30
CA MET A 1 86.50 -5.60 -61.08
C MET A 1 85.55 -4.41 -61.15
N VAL A 2 85.61 -3.57 -62.20
CA VAL A 2 84.69 -2.42 -62.39
C VAL A 2 83.22 -2.84 -62.52
N GLU A 3 82.94 -3.90 -63.26
CA GLU A 3 81.58 -4.44 -63.44
C GLU A 3 80.98 -5.03 -62.15
N LEU A 4 81.83 -5.64 -61.31
CA LEU A 4 81.45 -6.19 -60.01
C LEU A 4 81.06 -5.05 -59.04
N LEU A 5 81.89 -4.00 -58.95
CA LEU A 5 81.62 -2.79 -58.15
C LEU A 5 80.35 -2.07 -58.59
N ALA A 6 80.07 -2.02 -59.90
CA ALA A 6 78.83 -1.45 -60.42
C ALA A 6 77.61 -2.25 -59.95
N ASN A 7 77.65 -3.58 -60.04
CA ASN A 7 76.59 -4.45 -59.54
C ASN A 7 76.39 -4.34 -58.02
N GLU A 8 77.48 -4.32 -57.24
CA GLU A 8 77.43 -4.13 -55.78
C GLU A 8 76.78 -2.78 -55.41
N SER A 9 77.11 -1.71 -56.12
CA SER A 9 76.52 -0.38 -55.88
C SER A 9 75.02 -0.32 -56.22
N ALA A 10 74.58 -1.04 -57.25
CA ALA A 10 73.18 -1.16 -57.64
C ALA A 10 72.40 -1.96 -56.59
N ASP A 11 72.97 -3.08 -56.14
CA ASP A 11 72.40 -3.92 -55.07
C ASP A 11 72.26 -3.14 -53.76
N ASP A 12 73.29 -2.39 -53.34
CA ASP A 12 73.23 -1.58 -52.13
C ASP A 12 72.19 -0.45 -52.22
N THR A 13 72.06 0.16 -53.40
CA THR A 13 71.02 1.17 -53.65
C THR A 13 69.63 0.55 -53.56
N SER A 14 69.44 -0.66 -54.11
CA SER A 14 68.18 -1.39 -54.05
C SER A 14 67.82 -1.80 -52.61
N LYS A 15 68.77 -2.35 -51.85
CA LYS A 15 68.61 -2.73 -50.43
C LYS A 15 68.31 -1.52 -49.57
N LYS A 16 69.00 -0.40 -49.79
CA LYS A 16 68.73 0.87 -49.07
C LYS A 16 67.33 1.39 -49.37
N ALA A 17 66.87 1.31 -50.61
CA ALA A 17 65.51 1.69 -50.98
C ALA A 17 64.48 0.77 -50.30
N TYR A 18 64.73 -0.55 -50.30
CA TYR A 18 63.92 -1.54 -49.60
C TYR A 18 63.80 -1.25 -48.10
N CYS A 19 64.94 -1.13 -47.38
CA CYS A 19 64.93 -0.85 -45.95
C CYS A 19 64.20 0.46 -45.61
N LYS A 20 64.39 1.52 -46.40
CA LYS A 20 63.67 2.79 -46.20
C LYS A 20 62.16 2.65 -46.40
N LYS A 21 61.73 1.85 -47.39
CA LYS A 21 60.31 1.57 -47.62
C LYS A 21 59.72 0.80 -46.45
N GLU A 22 60.38 -0.29 -46.02
CA GLU A 22 59.95 -1.09 -44.87
C GLU A 22 59.87 -0.26 -43.59
N PHE A 23 60.87 0.58 -43.29
CA PHE A 23 60.82 1.47 -42.12
C PHE A 23 59.63 2.43 -42.16
N ARG A 24 59.28 2.96 -43.33
CA ARG A 24 58.09 3.82 -43.49
C ARG A 24 56.81 3.04 -43.27
N GLU A 25 56.71 1.84 -43.83
CA GLU A 25 55.53 0.97 -43.65
C GLU A 25 55.35 0.55 -42.19
N VAL A 26 56.43 0.13 -41.52
CA VAL A 26 56.41 -0.21 -40.10
C VAL A 26 56.05 0.99 -39.24
N ALA A 27 56.63 2.17 -39.50
CA ALA A 27 56.29 3.38 -38.77
C ALA A 27 54.80 3.76 -38.92
N SER A 28 54.25 3.65 -40.14
CA SER A 28 52.83 3.89 -40.40
C SER A 28 51.94 2.87 -39.68
N LYS A 29 52.29 1.57 -39.73
CA LYS A 29 51.59 0.51 -39.01
C LYS A 29 51.63 0.71 -37.50
N SER A 30 52.79 1.11 -36.94
CA SER A 30 52.94 1.43 -35.52
C SER A 30 52.01 2.56 -35.10
N GLN A 31 51.99 3.67 -35.87
CA GLN A 31 51.11 4.80 -35.58
C GLN A 31 49.62 4.43 -35.67
N ALA A 32 49.25 3.60 -36.66
CA ALA A 32 47.88 3.11 -36.81
C ALA A 32 47.47 2.21 -35.63
N LEU A 33 48.35 1.32 -35.18
CA LEU A 33 48.13 0.48 -34.00
C LEU A 33 48.04 1.32 -32.73
N ASP A 34 48.90 2.32 -32.54
CA ASP A 34 48.84 3.25 -31.40
C ASP A 34 47.52 4.03 -31.37
N ALA A 35 47.04 4.50 -32.52
CA ALA A 35 45.73 5.16 -32.62
C ALA A 35 44.60 4.19 -32.25
N LYS A 36 44.66 2.94 -32.72
CA LYS A 36 43.69 1.90 -32.38
C LYS A 36 43.71 1.55 -30.89
N ILE A 37 44.88 1.44 -30.28
CA ILE A 37 45.04 1.20 -28.83
C ILE A 37 44.42 2.34 -28.03
N LYS A 38 44.67 3.61 -28.41
CA LYS A 38 44.07 4.77 -27.74
C LYS A 38 42.54 4.77 -27.82
N SER A 39 42.00 4.49 -29.01
CA SER A 39 40.56 4.40 -29.23
C SER A 39 39.92 3.26 -28.41
N LEU A 40 40.50 2.06 -28.44
CA LEU A 40 40.01 0.92 -27.66
C LEU A 40 40.10 1.18 -26.15
N THR A 41 41.18 1.79 -25.68
CA THR A 41 41.36 2.16 -24.26
C THR A 41 40.28 3.15 -23.80
N ALA A 42 39.94 4.14 -24.64
CA ALA A 42 38.86 5.07 -24.36
C ALA A 42 37.50 4.35 -24.28
N SER A 43 37.20 3.48 -25.26
CA SER A 43 35.96 2.70 -25.28
C SER A 43 35.81 1.78 -24.07
N VAL A 44 36.89 1.08 -23.67
CA VAL A 44 36.89 0.24 -22.45
C VAL A 44 36.59 1.07 -21.20
N LYS A 45 37.14 2.28 -21.10
CA LYS A 45 36.88 3.17 -19.95
C LYS A 45 35.42 3.63 -19.91
N GLU A 46 34.85 3.96 -21.06
CA GLU A 46 33.43 4.33 -21.19
C GLU A 46 32.51 3.17 -20.81
N LYS A 47 32.71 1.98 -21.40
CA LYS A 47 31.97 0.75 -21.06
C LYS A 47 32.05 0.44 -19.57
N LYS A 48 33.24 0.51 -18.96
CA LYS A 48 33.43 0.28 -17.52
C LYS A 48 32.62 1.25 -16.65
N THR A 49 32.56 2.52 -17.05
CA THR A 49 31.77 3.54 -16.33
C THR A 49 30.26 3.28 -16.48
N ALA A 50 29.81 2.84 -17.66
CA ALA A 50 28.42 2.44 -17.88
C ALA A 50 28.04 1.22 -17.04
N ILE A 51 28.91 0.20 -16.98
CA ILE A 51 28.71 -1.01 -16.16
C ILE A 51 28.56 -0.67 -14.68
N THR A 52 29.40 0.21 -14.13
CA THR A 52 29.30 0.61 -12.72
C THR A 52 27.99 1.33 -12.44
N LYS A 53 27.57 2.24 -13.35
CA LYS A 53 26.30 2.94 -13.21
C LYS A 53 25.09 2.00 -13.29
N LEU A 54 25.09 1.05 -14.23
CA LEU A 54 24.04 0.05 -14.33
C LEU A 54 23.96 -0.83 -13.08
N ALA A 55 25.11 -1.21 -12.52
CA ALA A 55 25.15 -1.96 -11.26
C ALA A 55 24.53 -1.15 -10.10
N GLU A 56 24.88 0.12 -9.96
CA GLU A 56 24.29 1.02 -8.97
C GLU A 56 22.77 1.15 -9.15
N ASP A 57 22.30 1.41 -10.37
CA ASP A 57 20.87 1.51 -10.70
C ASP A 57 20.11 0.23 -10.33
N ILE A 58 20.67 -0.96 -10.63
CA ILE A 58 20.04 -2.25 -10.29
C ILE A 58 19.92 -2.39 -8.78
N THR A 59 20.98 -2.08 -8.02
CA THR A 59 20.93 -2.16 -6.55
C THR A 59 19.94 -1.18 -5.95
N ALA A 60 19.82 0.03 -6.52
CA ALA A 60 18.85 1.03 -6.09
C ALA A 60 17.40 0.56 -6.36
N LEU A 61 17.13 -0.04 -7.52
CA LEU A 61 15.81 -0.61 -7.83
C LEU A 61 15.46 -1.77 -6.90
N GLN A 62 16.40 -2.68 -6.64
CA GLN A 62 16.19 -3.80 -5.70
C GLN A 62 15.91 -3.31 -4.27
N ALA A 63 16.63 -2.27 -3.82
CA ALA A 63 16.37 -1.65 -2.52
C ALA A 63 14.99 -0.98 -2.48
N GLY A 64 14.60 -0.30 -3.57
CA GLY A 64 13.27 0.30 -3.71
C GLY A 64 12.13 -0.72 -3.64
N VAL A 65 12.29 -1.86 -4.32
CA VAL A 65 11.32 -2.98 -4.25
C VAL A 65 11.21 -3.53 -2.83
N LYS A 66 12.34 -3.73 -2.14
CA LYS A 66 12.33 -4.21 -0.75
C LYS A 66 11.61 -3.22 0.19
N ALA A 67 11.89 -1.92 0.04
CA ALA A 67 11.23 -0.89 0.83
C ALA A 67 9.72 -0.81 0.54
N LEU A 68 9.31 -1.05 -0.71
CA LEU A 68 7.91 -1.13 -1.10
C LEU A 68 7.21 -2.33 -0.44
N ASP A 69 7.85 -3.51 -0.45
CA ASP A 69 7.33 -4.72 0.20
C ASP A 69 7.17 -4.49 1.73
N GLU A 70 8.13 -3.81 2.38
CA GLU A 70 8.04 -3.43 3.80
C GLU A 70 6.88 -2.44 4.07
N SER A 71 6.69 -1.45 3.20
CA SER A 71 5.59 -0.50 3.30
C SER A 71 4.23 -1.17 3.14
N VAL A 72 4.11 -2.13 2.23
CA VAL A 72 2.89 -2.91 2.00
C VAL A 72 2.55 -3.76 3.22
N ALA A 73 3.55 -4.41 3.82
CA ALA A 73 3.37 -5.18 5.05
C ALA A 73 2.84 -4.29 6.19
N LYS A 74 3.46 -3.13 6.42
CA LYS A 74 3.03 -2.18 7.45
C LYS A 74 1.63 -1.63 7.19
N ALA A 75 1.28 -1.34 5.94
CA ALA A 75 -0.07 -0.93 5.57
C ALA A 75 -1.10 -2.03 5.90
N GLY A 76 -0.76 -3.30 5.67
CA GLY A 76 -1.60 -4.44 6.05
C GLY A 76 -1.80 -4.59 7.56
N GLU A 77 -0.73 -4.45 8.35
CA GLU A 77 -0.80 -4.47 9.82
C GLU A 77 -1.67 -3.34 10.36
N ASN A 78 -1.45 -2.11 9.89
CA ASN A 78 -2.27 -0.96 10.27
C ASN A 78 -3.73 -1.19 9.91
N ARG A 79 -4.00 -1.74 8.71
CA ARG A 79 -5.38 -1.95 8.29
C ARG A 79 -6.08 -2.98 9.17
N GLN A 80 -5.39 -4.06 9.53
CA GLN A 80 -5.93 -5.07 10.43
C GLN A 80 -6.25 -4.48 11.82
N ALA A 81 -5.36 -3.64 12.35
CA ALA A 81 -5.57 -3.00 13.65
C ALA A 81 -6.79 -2.06 13.62
N GLU A 82 -6.85 -1.16 12.65
CA GLU A 82 -7.95 -0.21 12.52
C GLU A 82 -9.31 -0.91 12.21
N HIS A 83 -9.31 -1.98 11.41
CA HIS A 83 -10.53 -2.77 11.15
C HIS A 83 -11.03 -3.51 12.41
N SER A 84 -10.11 -3.92 13.30
CA SER A 84 -10.47 -4.49 14.59
C SER A 84 -11.13 -3.43 15.48
N GLU A 85 -10.55 -2.23 15.58
CA GLU A 85 -11.10 -1.12 16.35
C GLU A 85 -12.48 -0.68 15.82
N TYR A 86 -12.66 -0.67 14.49
CA TYR A 86 -13.95 -0.44 13.85
C TYR A 86 -15.01 -1.46 14.31
N GLN A 87 -14.69 -2.75 14.27
CA GLN A 87 -15.62 -3.80 14.71
C GLN A 87 -16.01 -3.67 16.17
N ASP A 88 -15.04 -3.38 17.05
CA ASP A 88 -15.29 -3.19 18.48
C ASP A 88 -16.20 -1.98 18.72
N SER A 89 -15.94 -0.86 18.03
CA SER A 89 -16.77 0.35 18.08
C SER A 89 -18.20 0.08 17.60
N MET A 90 -18.37 -0.61 16.47
CA MET A 90 -19.68 -0.99 15.94
C MET A 90 -20.44 -1.92 16.89
N SER A 91 -19.77 -2.88 17.53
CA SER A 91 -20.38 -3.75 18.53
C SER A 91 -20.81 -2.97 19.78
N SER A 92 -19.99 -2.03 20.26
CA SER A 92 -20.33 -1.18 21.40
C SER A 92 -21.53 -0.27 21.10
N ASN A 93 -21.56 0.32 19.90
CA ASN A 93 -22.63 1.22 19.48
C ASN A 93 -23.96 0.48 19.26
N SER A 94 -23.93 -0.71 18.65
CA SER A 94 -25.12 -1.55 18.52
C SER A 94 -25.66 -2.01 19.88
N ALA A 95 -24.80 -2.43 20.82
CA ALA A 95 -25.22 -2.74 22.18
C ALA A 95 -25.82 -1.52 22.90
N SER A 96 -25.28 -0.32 22.67
CA SER A 96 -25.80 0.92 23.22
C SER A 96 -27.19 1.27 22.66
N LEU A 97 -27.42 1.06 21.37
CA LEU A 97 -28.74 1.21 20.75
C LEU A 97 -29.77 0.26 21.35
N ASP A 98 -29.41 -1.01 21.56
CA ASP A 98 -30.29 -2.00 22.19
C ASP A 98 -30.70 -1.60 23.60
N LEU A 99 -29.75 -1.12 24.40
CA LEU A 99 -30.02 -0.63 25.76
C LEU A 99 -30.91 0.61 25.76
N LEU A 100 -30.66 1.57 24.88
CA LEU A 100 -31.50 2.76 24.72
C LEU A 100 -32.92 2.40 24.25
N SER A 101 -33.05 1.42 23.36
CA SER A 101 -34.33 0.90 22.90
C SER A 101 -35.12 0.27 24.04
N LEU A 102 -34.51 -0.63 24.81
CA LEU A 102 -35.13 -1.26 25.98
C LEU A 102 -35.58 -0.23 27.03
N ALA A 103 -34.74 0.78 27.30
CA ALA A 103 -35.05 1.84 28.25
C ALA A 103 -36.22 2.70 27.76
N ARG A 104 -36.27 3.03 26.46
CA ARG A 104 -37.38 3.78 25.84
C ARG A 104 -38.70 3.02 25.96
N GLU A 105 -38.71 1.72 25.67
CA GLU A 105 -39.90 0.86 25.79
C GLU A 105 -40.42 0.80 27.22
N ARG A 106 -39.53 0.64 28.21
CA ARG A 106 -39.90 0.64 29.63
C ARG A 106 -40.46 1.98 30.08
N MET A 107 -39.84 3.10 29.69
CA MET A 107 -40.35 4.43 30.02
C MET A 107 -41.71 4.69 29.36
N ASN A 108 -41.88 4.35 28.09
CA ASN A 108 -43.17 4.48 27.40
C ASN A 108 -44.29 3.70 28.10
N LYS A 109 -44.00 2.50 28.61
CA LYS A 109 -44.97 1.69 29.36
C LYS A 109 -45.41 2.30 30.69
N VAL A 110 -44.54 3.06 31.35
CA VAL A 110 -44.82 3.71 32.65
C VAL A 110 -45.55 5.05 32.45
N TYR A 111 -45.11 5.84 31.46
CA TYR A 111 -45.56 7.22 31.27
C TYR A 111 -46.70 7.37 30.26
N ASN A 112 -46.78 6.51 29.24
CA ASN A 112 -47.80 6.56 28.17
C ASN A 112 -48.59 5.23 28.04
N PRO A 113 -49.31 4.78 29.09
CA PRO A 113 -49.91 3.44 29.12
C PRO A 113 -51.04 3.21 28.12
N THR A 114 -51.71 4.26 27.63
CA THR A 114 -52.78 4.15 26.62
C THR A 114 -52.26 3.85 25.21
N MET A 115 -50.99 4.15 24.90
CA MET A 115 -50.39 3.84 23.59
C MET A 115 -49.85 2.42 23.48
N VAL A 116 -49.59 1.75 24.61
CA VAL A 116 -49.07 0.36 24.66
C VAL A 116 -50.21 -0.67 24.68
N ALA A 117 -51.46 -0.22 24.81
CA ALA A 117 -52.64 -1.09 24.82
C ALA A 117 -53.11 -1.50 23.41
N GLU A 118 -52.63 -0.87 22.33
CA GLU A 118 -53.08 -1.15 20.96
C GLU A 118 -52.10 -1.96 20.09
N THR A 119 -50.86 -2.18 20.51
CA THR A 119 -49.87 -2.97 19.74
C THR A 119 -49.57 -4.32 20.37
N THR A 120 -50.61 -5.11 20.63
CA THR A 120 -50.47 -6.57 20.73
C THR A 120 -50.51 -7.19 19.33
N THR A 121 -49.54 -6.88 18.48
CA THR A 121 -49.25 -7.67 17.28
C THR A 121 -47.87 -8.30 17.45
N LYS A 122 -47.94 -9.60 17.73
CA LYS A 122 -46.88 -10.59 17.89
C LYS A 122 -45.65 -10.31 17.01
N SER A 123 -44.51 -10.02 17.64
CA SER A 123 -43.20 -10.13 17.01
C SER A 123 -42.92 -11.61 16.68
N PRO A 124 -42.33 -11.94 15.52
CA PRO A 124 -42.02 -13.32 15.10
C PRO A 124 -40.87 -13.98 15.88
N TYR A 125 -40.22 -13.27 16.81
CA TYR A 125 -39.21 -13.84 17.71
C TYR A 125 -39.82 -14.09 19.09
N ASP A 126 -40.27 -15.32 19.32
CA ASP A 126 -40.77 -15.79 20.61
C ASP A 126 -39.61 -16.00 21.59
N LEU A 127 -39.29 -14.96 22.37
CA LEU A 127 -38.39 -15.03 23.53
C LEU A 127 -39.09 -15.71 24.73
N SER A 128 -39.70 -16.87 24.51
CA SER A 128 -40.44 -17.65 25.52
C SER A 128 -39.56 -18.26 26.63
N PHE A 129 -38.24 -18.04 26.60
CA PHE A 129 -37.31 -18.58 27.59
C PHE A 129 -37.12 -17.69 28.84
N PHE A 130 -37.56 -16.43 28.82
CA PHE A 130 -37.65 -15.65 30.06
C PHE A 130 -38.98 -15.97 30.76
N GLN A 131 -38.90 -16.88 31.74
CA GLN A 131 -39.98 -17.18 32.68
C GLN A 131 -40.54 -15.86 33.22
N ARG A 132 -41.67 -15.45 32.66
CA ARG A 132 -42.44 -14.30 33.10
C ARG A 132 -43.08 -14.70 34.42
N ALA A 133 -42.31 -14.62 35.51
CA ALA A 133 -42.90 -14.37 36.81
C ALA A 133 -43.76 -13.13 36.61
N SER A 134 -45.07 -13.32 36.67
CA SER A 134 -46.03 -12.25 36.63
C SER A 134 -45.75 -11.38 37.85
N VAL A 135 -44.86 -10.42 37.68
CA VAL A 135 -44.82 -9.23 38.52
C VAL A 135 -46.16 -8.56 38.23
N ARG A 136 -47.19 -8.98 38.97
CA ARG A 136 -48.27 -8.07 39.34
C ARG A 136 -47.54 -6.81 39.73
N VAL A 137 -47.75 -5.74 38.97
CA VAL A 137 -47.42 -4.40 39.44
C VAL A 137 -48.07 -4.35 40.82
N GLN A 138 -47.26 -4.46 41.89
CA GLN A 138 -47.77 -4.31 43.23
C GLN A 138 -48.47 -2.97 43.21
N GLN A 139 -49.78 -2.97 43.47
CA GLN A 139 -50.48 -1.74 43.74
C GLN A 139 -49.68 -1.05 44.84
N PRO A 140 -49.28 0.22 44.65
CA PRO A 140 -48.39 0.88 45.60
C PRO A 140 -49.00 0.77 47.00
N PRO A 141 -48.20 0.41 48.02
CA PRO A 141 -48.70 0.30 49.38
C PRO A 141 -49.41 1.59 49.79
N PRO A 142 -50.49 1.52 50.59
CA PRO A 142 -51.37 2.65 50.93
C PRO A 142 -50.72 3.69 51.86
N THR A 143 -49.39 3.81 51.86
CA THR A 143 -48.62 4.74 52.69
C THR A 143 -48.01 5.91 51.90
N PHE A 144 -48.30 6.04 50.60
CA PHE A 144 -47.94 7.22 49.81
C PHE A 144 -49.17 8.12 49.62
N GLU A 145 -49.54 8.87 50.67
CA GLU A 145 -50.48 9.98 50.55
C GLU A 145 -49.84 11.06 49.68
N GLY A 146 -50.12 11.00 48.38
CA GLY A 146 -49.58 11.89 47.35
C GLY A 146 -49.69 11.36 45.94
N GLY A 147 -49.79 10.04 45.76
CA GLY A 147 -49.82 9.37 44.44
C GLY A 147 -48.57 9.64 43.60
N TYR A 148 -48.12 8.70 42.78
CA TYR A 148 -47.06 9.02 41.82
C TYR A 148 -47.61 10.06 40.81
N GLN A 149 -47.29 11.34 41.03
CA GLN A 149 -47.65 12.44 40.14
C GLN A 149 -46.84 12.23 38.85
N LYS A 150 -47.47 11.65 37.83
CA LYS A 150 -46.85 11.49 36.52
C LYS A 150 -46.57 12.87 35.94
N LYS A 151 -45.33 13.31 36.02
CA LYS A 151 -44.84 14.47 35.26
C LYS A 151 -44.69 14.10 33.79
N ALA A 152 -45.83 13.94 33.11
CA ALA A 152 -45.91 13.48 31.73
C ALA A 152 -45.14 14.42 30.78
N GLU A 153 -45.18 15.74 31.05
CA GLU A 153 -44.52 16.76 30.23
C GLU A 153 -42.97 16.68 30.33
N GLU A 154 -42.42 16.51 31.53
CA GLU A 154 -40.97 16.31 31.74
C GLU A 154 -40.48 14.95 31.19
N SER A 155 -41.34 13.91 31.25
CA SER A 155 -41.00 12.55 30.77
C SER A 155 -40.91 12.46 29.24
N ASN A 156 -41.74 13.22 28.52
CA ASN A 156 -41.67 13.32 27.06
C ASN A 156 -40.37 14.00 26.59
N GLY A 157 -39.81 14.94 27.38
CA GLY A 157 -38.52 15.56 27.11
C GLY A 157 -37.35 14.56 27.15
N VAL A 158 -37.32 13.70 28.17
CA VAL A 158 -36.29 12.65 28.31
C VAL A 158 -36.41 11.58 27.21
N LEU A 159 -37.63 11.15 26.87
CA LEU A 159 -37.87 10.22 25.75
C LEU A 159 -37.37 10.80 24.42
N LYS A 160 -37.58 12.09 24.18
CA LYS A 160 -37.06 12.80 23.01
C LYS A 160 -35.53 12.84 23.03
N MET A 161 -34.91 13.13 24.17
CA MET A 161 -33.45 13.12 24.32
C MET A 161 -32.86 11.72 24.04
N MET A 162 -33.48 10.65 24.54
CA MET A 162 -33.09 9.27 24.21
C MET A 162 -33.31 8.93 22.74
N GLY A 163 -34.33 9.49 22.09
CA GLY A 163 -34.54 9.38 20.64
C GLY A 163 -33.44 10.07 19.85
N THR A 164 -33.06 11.28 20.24
CA THR A 164 -31.94 12.02 19.64
C THR A 164 -30.62 11.26 19.81
N LEU A 165 -30.32 10.76 21.02
CA LEU A 165 -29.11 9.96 21.26
C LEU A 165 -29.05 8.69 20.39
N SER A 166 -30.15 7.94 20.25
CA SER A 166 -30.17 6.80 19.33
C SER A 166 -29.95 7.22 17.88
N SER A 167 -30.58 8.31 17.43
CA SER A 167 -30.40 8.80 16.07
C SER A 167 -28.95 9.23 15.82
N ASP A 168 -28.29 9.84 16.81
CA ASP A 168 -26.91 10.27 16.70
C ASP A 168 -25.97 9.06 16.64
N ILE A 169 -26.18 8.03 17.48
CA ILE A 169 -25.42 6.76 17.41
C ILE A 169 -25.64 6.06 16.06
N GLU A 170 -26.87 6.01 15.54
CA GLU A 170 -27.15 5.44 14.21
C GLU A 170 -26.42 6.18 13.09
N LYS A 171 -26.33 7.52 13.16
CA LYS A 171 -25.54 8.32 12.21
C LYS A 171 -24.05 8.05 12.35
N GLU A 172 -23.52 7.99 13.58
CA GLU A 172 -22.12 7.66 13.82
C GLU A 172 -21.76 6.28 13.25
N MET A 173 -22.60 5.27 13.44
CA MET A 173 -22.42 3.95 12.84
C MET A 173 -22.44 3.99 11.30
N ALA A 174 -23.31 4.82 10.70
CA ALA A 174 -23.38 4.98 9.25
C ALA A 174 -22.15 5.70 8.66
N VAL A 175 -21.67 6.74 9.36
CA VAL A 175 -20.42 7.45 9.00
C VAL A 175 -19.25 6.49 9.12
N ALA A 176 -19.10 5.81 10.25
CA ALA A 176 -18.01 4.85 10.48
C ALA A 176 -18.01 3.72 9.42
N LYS A 177 -19.19 3.21 9.02
CA LYS A 177 -19.28 2.22 7.94
C LYS A 177 -18.78 2.77 6.60
N THR A 178 -19.16 3.99 6.25
CA THR A 178 -18.73 4.62 5.00
C THR A 178 -17.22 4.91 5.02
N GLU A 179 -16.70 5.38 6.15
CA GLU A 179 -15.26 5.59 6.34
C GLU A 179 -14.48 4.28 6.22
N GLU A 180 -14.99 3.19 6.79
CA GLU A 180 -14.38 1.87 6.69
C GLU A 180 -14.38 1.33 5.25
N GLU A 181 -15.50 1.48 4.51
CA GLU A 181 -15.58 1.09 3.10
C GLU A 181 -14.59 1.88 2.24
N ASN A 182 -14.45 3.19 2.47
CA ASN A 182 -13.49 4.04 1.78
C ASN A 182 -12.05 3.64 2.13
N ALA A 183 -11.73 3.46 3.41
CA ALA A 183 -10.40 3.03 3.85
C ALA A 183 -10.01 1.66 3.28
N GLN A 184 -10.97 0.75 3.17
CA GLN A 184 -10.76 -0.56 2.56
C GLN A 184 -10.53 -0.47 1.04
N ALA A 185 -11.22 0.43 0.35
CA ALA A 185 -11.02 0.70 -1.08
C ALA A 185 -9.64 1.32 -1.34
N ASP A 186 -9.27 2.36 -0.58
CA ASP A 186 -7.96 3.03 -0.66
C ASP A 186 -6.83 2.03 -0.41
N TYR A 187 -6.98 1.15 0.59
CA TYR A 187 -6.01 0.08 0.83
C TYR A 187 -5.86 -0.83 -0.38
N GLN A 188 -6.96 -1.31 -0.97
CA GLN A 188 -6.90 -2.18 -2.15
C GLN A 188 -6.24 -1.49 -3.35
N GLU A 189 -6.51 -0.20 -3.56
CA GLU A 189 -5.86 0.60 -4.60
C GLU A 189 -4.34 0.72 -4.34
N THR A 190 -3.94 1.05 -3.10
CA THR A 190 -2.52 1.15 -2.74
C THR A 190 -1.77 -0.16 -2.93
N ILE A 191 -2.39 -1.30 -2.63
CA ILE A 191 -1.81 -2.64 -2.84
C ILE A 191 -1.70 -2.96 -4.33
N ALA A 192 -2.73 -2.63 -5.12
CA ALA A 192 -2.71 -2.85 -6.56
C ALA A 192 -1.62 -2.00 -7.24
N ASP A 193 -1.45 -0.75 -6.83
CA ASP A 193 -0.42 0.13 -7.37
C ASP A 193 0.98 -0.25 -6.91
N ALA A 194 1.13 -0.70 -5.66
CA ALA A 194 2.38 -1.29 -5.19
C ALA A 194 2.76 -2.53 -5.99
N ALA A 195 1.81 -3.41 -6.32
CA ALA A 195 2.05 -4.59 -7.13
C ALA A 195 2.53 -4.22 -8.56
N LYS A 196 1.86 -3.26 -9.21
CA LYS A 196 2.30 -2.75 -10.53
C LYS A 196 3.69 -2.13 -10.47
N LYS A 197 3.96 -1.31 -9.45
CA LYS A 197 5.26 -0.67 -9.27
C LYS A 197 6.37 -1.70 -9.06
N ARG A 198 6.13 -2.70 -8.22
CA ARG A 198 7.05 -3.82 -8.01
C ARG A 198 7.37 -4.55 -9.31
N GLU A 199 6.36 -4.86 -10.11
CA GLU A 199 6.55 -5.52 -11.41
C GLU A 199 7.39 -4.65 -12.36
N ALA A 200 7.07 -3.36 -12.47
CA ALA A 200 7.79 -2.42 -13.32
C ALA A 200 9.26 -2.27 -12.89
N ASP A 201 9.52 -2.09 -11.60
CA ASP A 201 10.87 -1.93 -11.06
C ASP A 201 11.70 -3.21 -11.24
N MET A 202 11.09 -4.39 -11.06
CA MET A 202 11.74 -5.69 -11.29
C MET A 202 12.04 -5.93 -12.78
N ALA A 203 11.12 -5.57 -13.68
CA ALA A 203 11.33 -5.66 -15.12
C ALA A 203 12.45 -4.70 -15.58
N LEU A 204 12.48 -3.49 -15.04
CA LEU A 204 13.53 -2.51 -15.33
C LEU A 204 14.90 -2.98 -14.81
N ALA A 205 14.94 -3.57 -13.61
CA ALA A 205 16.16 -4.16 -13.06
C ALA A 205 16.67 -5.32 -13.92
N ALA A 206 15.78 -6.18 -14.42
CA ALA A 206 16.13 -7.28 -15.31
C ALA A 206 16.68 -6.77 -16.66
N SER A 207 16.03 -5.77 -17.26
CA SER A 207 16.51 -5.13 -18.49
C SER A 207 17.90 -4.52 -18.32
N LYS A 208 18.12 -3.75 -17.24
CA LYS A 208 19.43 -3.18 -16.92
C LYS A 208 20.50 -4.26 -16.65
N ALA A 209 20.10 -5.39 -16.05
CA ALA A 209 21.01 -6.51 -15.83
C ALA A 209 21.43 -7.16 -17.15
N GLN A 210 20.52 -7.24 -18.13
CA GLN A 210 20.84 -7.69 -19.48
C GLN A 210 21.77 -6.71 -20.20
N ASP A 211 21.47 -5.41 -20.19
CA ASP A 211 22.35 -4.38 -20.78
C ASP A 211 23.76 -4.42 -20.19
N LYS A 212 23.85 -4.64 -18.87
CA LYS A 212 25.13 -4.79 -18.17
C LYS A 212 25.88 -6.03 -18.65
N ALA A 213 25.19 -7.17 -18.79
CA ALA A 213 25.78 -8.41 -19.27
C ALA A 213 26.28 -8.28 -20.71
N ASP A 214 25.53 -7.58 -21.58
CA ASP A 214 25.92 -7.32 -22.96
C ASP A 214 27.19 -6.43 -23.02
N LEU A 215 27.29 -5.42 -22.15
CA LEU A 215 28.49 -4.58 -22.05
C LEU A 215 29.70 -5.33 -21.48
N GLU A 216 29.49 -6.32 -20.61
CA GLU A 216 30.55 -7.18 -20.06
C GLU A 216 31.00 -8.27 -21.05
N GLY A 217 30.10 -8.71 -21.94
CA GLY A 217 30.33 -9.76 -22.93
C GLY A 217 30.94 -9.30 -24.26
N ASP A 218 30.99 -8.00 -24.54
CA ASP A 218 31.55 -7.42 -25.77
C ASP A 218 33.04 -7.04 -25.56
N PRO A 219 33.99 -7.91 -25.97
CA PRO A 219 35.43 -7.79 -25.66
C PRO A 219 36.14 -6.59 -26.29
#